data_AF-B4X3R3-F1
#
_entry.id   AF-B4X3R3-F1
#
_cell.length_a   1.000
_cell.length_b   1.000
_cell.length_c   1.000
_cell.angle_alpha   90.00
_cell.angle_beta   90.00
_cell.angle_gamma   90.00
#
_symmetry.space_group_name_H-M   'P 1'
#
loop_
_entity.id
_entity.type
_entity.pdbx_description
1 polymer ?
#
loop_
_entity_poly.entity_id
_entity_poly.type
_entity_poly.pdbx_seq_one_letter_code
_entity_poly.pdbx_strand_id
1 'polypeptide(L)'
;MLVVWPAIMLSSLPGWAMLVLLGVLPVMLLGWRLPQPEALELHAQTLTVMGEHTQVMEQPLRVIRHGPWLAMQTPKGWLHVFADQASVAELQPFYQWLWTNRKSN
;
A
#
# COMPACT_ATOMS: atom_id res chain seq x y z
N MET A 1 -2.86 -13.15 -24.72
CA MET A 1 -3.88 -12.43 -25.51
C MET A 1 -4.92 -11.75 -24.60
N LEU A 2 -4.52 -10.80 -23.75
CA LEU A 2 -5.43 -10.13 -22.80
C LEU A 2 -5.43 -8.58 -22.92
N VAL A 3 -4.53 -8.02 -23.73
CA VAL A 3 -4.33 -6.56 -23.86
C VAL A 3 -5.14 -5.95 -25.00
N VAL A 4 -5.73 -6.76 -25.89
CA VAL A 4 -6.39 -6.27 -27.11
C VAL A 4 -7.81 -5.75 -26.83
N TRP A 5 -8.51 -6.35 -25.88
CA TRP A 5 -9.89 -5.98 -25.53
C TRP A 5 -10.07 -4.57 -24.95
N PRO A 6 -9.23 -4.09 -24.00
CA PRO A 6 -9.36 -2.73 -23.50
C PRO A 6 -9.10 -1.67 -24.57
N ALA A 7 -8.15 -1.92 -25.49
CA ALA A 7 -7.81 -0.99 -26.56
C ALA A 7 -8.97 -0.81 -27.56
N ILE A 8 -9.66 -1.89 -27.91
CA ILE A 8 -10.82 -1.85 -28.82
C ILE A 8 -12.00 -1.11 -28.18
N MET A 9 -12.29 -1.38 -26.91
CA MET A 9 -13.33 -0.65 -26.16
C MET A 9 -13.02 0.85 -26.06
N LEU A 10 -11.76 1.23 -25.81
CA LEU A 10 -11.35 2.63 -25.77
C LEU A 10 -11.53 3.34 -27.13
N SER A 11 -11.26 2.64 -28.24
CA SER A 11 -11.36 3.20 -29.59
C SER A 11 -12.81 3.45 -30.06
N SER A 12 -13.78 2.78 -29.44
CA SER A 12 -15.21 2.97 -29.70
C SER A 12 -15.83 4.12 -28.91
N LEU A 13 -15.07 4.72 -27.99
CA LEU A 13 -15.56 5.84 -27.19
C LEU A 13 -15.61 7.13 -28.04
N PRO A 14 -16.72 7.87 -27.99
CA PRO A 14 -16.77 9.21 -28.54
C PRO A 14 -15.65 10.09 -27.97
N GLY A 15 -15.08 10.99 -28.76
CA GLY A 15 -13.94 11.83 -28.32
C GLY A 15 -14.22 12.64 -27.05
N TRP A 16 -15.48 13.01 -26.80
CA TRP A 16 -15.88 13.67 -25.55
C TRP A 16 -15.76 12.75 -24.32
N ALA A 17 -16.06 11.46 -24.47
CA ALA A 17 -15.92 10.47 -23.40
C ALA A 17 -14.45 10.21 -23.07
N MET A 18 -13.55 10.32 -24.06
CA MET A 18 -12.11 10.24 -23.85
C MET A 18 -11.59 11.45 -23.04
N LEU A 19 -12.08 12.66 -23.32
CA LEU A 19 -11.77 13.86 -22.54
C LEU A 19 -12.29 13.76 -21.09
N VAL A 20 -13.49 13.22 -20.90
CA VAL A 20 -14.03 12.94 -19.55
C VAL A 20 -13.17 11.91 -18.83
N LEU A 21 -12.76 10.83 -19.49
CA LEU A 21 -11.87 9.82 -18.90
C LEU A 21 -10.53 10.43 -18.50
N LEU A 22 -9.95 11.28 -19.37
CA LEU A 22 -8.71 12.01 -19.12
C LEU A 22 -8.83 13.02 -17.98
N GLY A 23 -10.02 13.58 -17.73
CA GLY A 23 -10.26 14.48 -16.59
C GLY A 23 -10.54 13.72 -15.28
N VAL A 24 -11.32 12.65 -15.33
CA VAL A 24 -11.75 11.88 -14.16
C VAL A 24 -10.65 10.95 -13.66
N LEU A 25 -9.87 10.34 -14.54
CA LEU A 25 -8.82 9.38 -14.16
C LEU A 25 -7.76 10.01 -13.25
N PRO A 26 -7.19 11.20 -13.54
CA PRO A 26 -6.28 11.87 -12.62
C PRO A 26 -6.94 12.20 -11.29
N VAL A 27 -8.21 12.62 -11.29
CA VAL A 27 -8.95 12.95 -10.06
C VAL A 27 -9.19 11.72 -9.19
N MET A 28 -9.57 10.58 -9.79
CA MET A 28 -9.67 9.31 -9.08
C MET A 28 -8.30 8.87 -8.54
N LEU A 29 -7.24 9.00 -9.33
CA LEU A 29 -5.88 8.66 -8.89
C LEU A 29 -5.37 9.58 -7.78
N LEU A 30 -5.74 10.87 -7.80
CA LEU A 30 -5.43 11.84 -6.75
C LEU A 30 -6.18 11.53 -5.44
N GLY A 31 -7.41 11.06 -5.54
CA GLY A 31 -8.23 10.64 -4.38
C GLY A 31 -7.94 9.22 -3.90
N TRP A 32 -7.28 8.40 -4.72
CA TRP A 32 -6.93 7.02 -4.37
C TRP A 32 -5.74 7.01 -3.40
N ARG A 33 -6.04 7.08 -2.10
CA ARG A 33 -5.08 6.72 -1.06
C ARG A 33 -5.26 5.25 -0.70
N LEU A 34 -4.15 4.53 -0.58
CA LEU A 34 -4.21 3.22 0.07
C LEU A 34 -4.70 3.42 1.51
N PRO A 35 -5.54 2.50 2.03
CA PRO A 35 -6.03 2.57 3.39
C PRO A 35 -4.84 2.69 4.33
N GLN A 36 -4.80 3.81 5.07
CA GLN A 36 -3.71 4.10 5.98
C GLN A 36 -3.92 3.31 7.26
N PRO A 37 -2.86 2.74 7.86
CA PRO A 37 -2.96 2.21 9.20
C PRO A 37 -3.27 3.36 10.17
N GLU A 38 -4.40 3.27 10.88
CA GLU A 38 -4.83 4.25 11.87
C GLU A 38 -3.95 4.24 13.12
N ALA A 39 -3.42 3.07 13.49
CA ALA A 39 -2.50 2.95 14.61
C ALA A 39 -1.56 1.75 14.46
N LEU A 40 -0.36 1.91 15.01
CA LEU A 40 0.70 0.89 15.02
C LEU A 40 1.12 0.68 16.46
N GLU A 41 0.79 -0.48 17.01
CA GLU A 41 1.22 -0.86 18.35
C GLU A 41 2.29 -1.95 18.27
N LEU A 42 3.39 -1.72 18.98
CA LEU A 42 4.47 -2.69 19.13
C LEU A 42 4.41 -3.29 20.53
N HIS A 43 4.14 -4.59 20.63
CA HIS A 43 4.09 -5.30 21.91
C HIS A 43 4.99 -6.54 21.88
N ALA A 44 6.01 -6.61 22.74
CA ALA A 44 6.81 -7.82 22.93
C ALA A 44 7.25 -8.56 21.64
N GLN A 45 7.65 -7.80 20.60
CA GLN A 45 8.06 -8.27 19.26
C GLN A 45 6.92 -8.58 18.26
N THR A 46 5.66 -8.42 18.63
CA THR A 46 4.53 -8.38 17.70
C THR A 46 4.17 -6.96 17.31
N LEU A 47 3.93 -6.75 16.02
CA LEU A 47 3.39 -5.51 15.48
C LEU A 47 1.89 -5.69 15.24
N THR A 48 1.08 -4.91 15.94
CA THR A 48 -0.34 -4.79 15.68
C THR A 48 -0.58 -3.59 14.79
N VAL A 49 -0.99 -3.86 13.55
CA VAL A 49 -1.43 -2.84 12.60
C VAL A 49 -2.93 -2.70 12.73
N MET A 50 -3.39 -1.54 13.19
CA MET A 50 -4.79 -1.17 13.29
C MET A 50 -5.14 -0.22 12.15
N GLY A 51 -6.29 -0.44 11.52
CA GLY A 51 -6.80 0.28 10.36
C GLY A 51 -8.15 -0.33 10.01
N GLU A 52 -8.48 -0.49 8.73
CA GLU A 52 -9.74 -1.14 8.34
C GLU A 52 -9.85 -2.61 8.87
N HIS A 53 -8.70 -3.26 9.04
CA HIS A 53 -8.61 -4.59 9.65
C HIS A 53 -7.44 -4.64 10.63
N THR A 54 -7.70 -5.05 11.87
CA THR A 54 -6.64 -5.33 12.85
C THR A 54 -5.85 -6.56 12.41
N GLN A 55 -4.53 -6.42 12.34
CA GLN A 55 -3.60 -7.49 12.00
C GLN A 55 -2.47 -7.55 13.02
N VAL A 56 -2.22 -8.72 13.58
CA VAL A 56 -1.08 -8.97 14.47
C VAL A 56 -0.02 -9.70 13.69
N MET A 57 1.22 -9.21 13.77
CA MET A 57 2.36 -9.70 13.00
C MET A 57 3.50 -10.06 13.94
N GLU A 58 3.87 -11.33 13.97
CA GLU A 58 5.02 -11.83 14.75
C GLU A 58 6.35 -11.62 14.02
N GLN A 59 6.37 -11.84 12.70
CA GLN A 59 7.54 -11.62 11.85
C GLN A 59 7.12 -11.31 10.40
N PRO A 60 7.91 -10.52 9.66
CA PRO A 60 7.63 -10.29 8.25
C PRO A 60 7.99 -11.53 7.42
N LEU A 61 7.06 -12.03 6.60
CA LEU A 61 7.33 -13.13 5.66
C LEU A 61 8.31 -12.69 4.56
N ARG A 62 8.04 -11.52 3.97
CA ARG A 62 8.84 -10.90 2.93
C ARG A 62 8.73 -9.39 3.03
N VAL A 63 9.85 -8.69 2.86
CA VAL A 63 9.90 -7.23 2.83
C VAL A 63 10.56 -6.79 1.53
N ILE A 64 9.91 -5.88 0.81
CA ILE A 64 10.43 -5.24 -0.39
C ILE A 64 10.46 -3.74 -0.09
N ARG A 65 11.65 -3.13 -0.21
CA ARG A 65 11.82 -1.69 -0.04
C ARG A 65 12.33 -1.09 -1.34
N HIS A 66 11.62 -0.11 -1.86
CA HIS A 66 12.00 0.63 -3.05
C HIS A 66 11.84 2.14 -2.79
N GLY A 67 12.93 2.77 -2.35
CA GLY A 67 12.94 4.19 -1.97
C GLY A 67 12.00 4.49 -0.78
N PRO A 68 11.05 5.43 -0.92
CA PRO A 68 10.07 5.78 0.12
C PRO A 68 8.93 4.77 0.25
N TRP A 69 8.86 3.78 -0.64
CA TRP A 69 7.85 2.73 -0.62
C TRP A 69 8.38 1.45 0.01
N LEU A 70 7.58 0.87 0.91
CA LEU A 70 7.83 -0.41 1.54
C LEU A 70 6.59 -1.30 1.39
N ALA A 71 6.78 -2.50 0.86
CA ALA A 71 5.77 -3.53 0.78
C ALA A 71 6.18 -4.73 1.63
N MET A 72 5.22 -5.26 2.39
CA MET A 72 5.45 -6.37 3.28
C MET A 72 4.38 -7.43 3.11
N GLN A 73 4.79 -8.68 3.05
CA GLN A 73 3.87 -9.81 3.02
C GLN A 73 3.42 -10.15 4.44
N THR A 74 2.11 -10.11 4.65
CA THR A 74 1.41 -10.52 5.89
C THR A 74 0.56 -11.77 5.61
N PRO A 75 0.07 -12.47 6.65
CA PRO A 75 -0.84 -13.60 6.46
C PRO A 75 -2.15 -13.25 5.75
N LYS A 76 -2.57 -11.97 5.80
CA LYS A 76 -3.81 -11.50 5.16
C LYS A 76 -3.58 -10.87 3.78
N GLY A 77 -2.34 -10.77 3.31
CA GLY A 77 -2.01 -10.20 2.00
C GLY A 77 -0.78 -9.31 2.01
N TRP A 78 -0.71 -8.36 1.09
CA TRP A 78 0.37 -7.38 1.04
C TRP A 78 -0.02 -6.09 1.77
N LEU A 79 0.80 -5.69 2.72
CA LEU A 79 0.74 -4.38 3.36
C LEU A 79 1.68 -3.43 2.62
N HIS A 80 1.16 -2.30 2.20
CA HIS A 80 1.92 -1.26 1.49
C HIS A 80 2.00 -0.02 2.37
N VAL A 81 3.22 0.37 2.73
CA VAL A 81 3.53 1.53 3.56
C VAL A 81 4.35 2.52 2.74
N PHE A 82 3.93 3.77 2.70
CA PHE A 82 4.67 4.86 2.06
C PHE A 82 5.07 5.91 3.11
N ALA A 83 6.22 6.55 2.90
CA ALA A 83 6.78 7.52 3.84
C ALA A 83 5.89 8.77 4.06
N ASP A 84 4.95 9.05 3.16
CA ASP A 84 4.01 10.18 3.21
C ASP A 84 2.64 9.79 3.81
N GLN A 85 2.42 8.51 4.14
CA GLN A 85 1.14 8.07 4.69
C GLN A 85 0.92 8.49 6.15
N ALA A 86 2.00 8.62 6.93
CA ALA A 86 1.94 8.98 8.33
C ALA A 86 3.23 9.71 8.72
N SER A 87 3.21 10.41 9.85
CA SER A 87 4.40 11.07 10.37
C SER A 87 5.49 10.05 10.72
N VAL A 88 6.75 10.48 10.75
CA VAL A 88 7.87 9.61 11.15
C VAL A 88 7.65 9.03 12.55
N ALA A 89 7.01 9.78 13.46
CA ALA A 89 6.71 9.32 14.81
C ALA A 89 5.70 8.16 14.82
N GLU A 90 4.66 8.23 13.99
CA GLU A 90 3.65 7.17 13.86
C GLU A 90 4.22 5.91 13.19
N LEU A 91 5.17 6.07 12.27
CA LEU A 91 5.86 4.96 11.61
C LEU A 91 7.05 4.41 12.42
N GLN A 92 7.48 5.08 13.48
CA GLN A 92 8.65 4.67 14.27
C GLN A 92 8.53 3.26 14.88
N PRO A 93 7.39 2.86 15.50
CA PRO A 93 7.23 1.51 16.04
C PRO A 93 7.36 0.44 14.96
N PHE A 94 6.88 0.73 13.75
CA PHE A 94 6.98 -0.14 12.59
C PHE A 94 8.44 -0.36 12.16
N TYR A 95 9.23 0.72 12.03
CA TYR A 95 10.64 0.62 11.69
C TYR A 95 11.46 -0.09 12.78
N GLN A 96 11.14 0.15 14.05
CA GLN A 96 11.77 -0.55 15.17
C GLN A 96 11.49 -2.06 15.12
N TRP A 97 10.24 -2.45 14.88
CA TRP A 97 9.86 -3.85 14.74
C TRP A 97 10.56 -4.54 13.57
N LEU A 98 10.64 -3.88 12.42
CA LEU A 98 11.39 -4.35 11.25
C LEU A 98 12.87 -4.57 11.57
N TRP A 99 13.47 -3.68 12.36
CA TRP A 99 14.86 -3.79 12.77
C TRP A 99 15.08 -4.94 13.74
N THR A 100 14.20 -5.14 14.73
CA THR A 100 14.31 -6.22 15.72
C THR A 100 14.05 -7.60 15.13
N ASN A 101 13.15 -7.69 14.14
CA ASN A 101 12.74 -8.97 13.52
C ASN A 101 13.39 -9.22 12.15
N ARG A 102 14.42 -8.45 11.79
CA ARG A 102 15.21 -8.75 10.59
C ARG A 102 15.89 -10.10 10.78
N LYS A 103 15.71 -11.03 9.83
CA LYS A 103 16.57 -12.21 9.78
C LYS A 103 17.99 -11.75 9.46
N SER A 104 18.91 -11.97 10.39
CA SER A 104 20.34 -11.85 10.11
C SER A 104 20.68 -12.91 9.07
N ASN A 105 20.91 -12.47 7.84
CA ASN A 105 21.51 -13.31 6.81
C ASN A 105 23.03 -13.27 7.00
#